data_AF-A0A3A0V4H9-F1
#
_entry.id   AF-A0A3A0V4H9-F1
#
_cell.length_a   1.000
_cell.length_b   1.000
_cell.length_c   1.000
_cell.angle_alpha   90.00
_cell.angle_beta   90.00
_cell.angle_gamma   90.00
#
_symmetry.space_group_name_H-M   'P 1'
#
loop_
_entity.id
_entity.type
_entity.pdbx_description
1 polymer ?
#
loop_
_entity_poly.entity_id
_entity_poly.type
_entity_poly.pdbx_seq_one_letter_code
_entity_poly.pdbx_strand_id
1 'polypeptide(L)'
;MLIGAIVAKDDTWLLWAIIIVWATVSLFLEQRYRWASTISGAIIALVGAMLLSNFKVIPMSAPVYDTVWDYIVPLSIPLLLFSSNILKIWKESRRLLVIFFVASIGTMIGTTVGFMILNQWIPYLNKIG
;
A
#
# COMPACT_ATOMS: atom_id res chain seq x y z
N MET A 1 -21.79 -14.33 15.85
CA MET A 1 -21.47 -13.94 17.23
C MET A 1 -20.41 -12.86 17.20
N LEU A 2 -20.70 -11.77 17.90
CA LEU A 2 -19.97 -10.50 17.96
C LEU A 2 -18.56 -10.66 18.53
N ILE A 3 -17.54 -10.65 17.68
CA ILE A 3 -16.23 -10.12 18.08
C ILE A 3 -15.99 -8.97 17.12
N GLY A 4 -16.65 -7.85 17.40
CA GLY A 4 -16.39 -6.58 16.74
C GLY A 4 -14.95 -6.16 16.97
N ALA A 5 -14.38 -5.40 16.04
CA ALA A 5 -13.09 -4.78 16.30
C ALA A 5 -13.16 -3.97 17.61
N ILE A 6 -12.04 -3.88 18.32
CA ILE A 6 -11.95 -3.13 19.59
C ILE A 6 -12.35 -1.65 19.36
N VAL A 7 -12.15 -1.16 18.14
CA VAL A 7 -12.55 0.16 17.66
C VAL A 7 -13.80 0.05 16.80
N ALA A 8 -14.84 0.84 17.12
CA ALA A 8 -16.05 0.88 16.29
C ALA A 8 -15.74 1.54 14.94
N LYS A 9 -16.45 1.13 13.89
CA LYS A 9 -16.29 1.70 12.54
C LYS A 9 -16.60 3.20 12.48
N ASP A 10 -17.42 3.68 13.40
CA ASP A 10 -17.90 5.06 13.47
C ASP A 10 -16.95 5.97 14.28
N ASP A 11 -15.94 5.40 14.95
CA ASP A 11 -14.95 6.14 15.76
C ASP A 11 -13.90 6.83 14.87
N THR A 12 -14.37 7.79 14.08
CA THR A 12 -13.61 8.54 13.08
C THR A 12 -12.29 9.10 13.64
N TRP A 13 -12.36 9.76 14.80
CA TRP A 13 -11.20 10.38 15.43
C TRP A 13 -10.14 9.38 15.89
N LEU A 14 -10.56 8.24 16.43
CA LEU A 14 -9.65 7.21 16.90
C LEU A 14 -8.95 6.52 15.72
N LEU A 15 -9.69 6.25 14.64
CA LEU A 15 -9.13 5.70 13.41
C LEU A 15 -8.10 6.65 12.79
N TRP A 16 -8.39 7.96 12.72
CA TRP A 16 -7.42 8.97 12.29
C TRP A 16 -6.16 8.97 13.15
N ALA A 17 -6.31 8.94 14.48
CA ALA A 17 -5.18 8.89 15.40
C ALA A 17 -4.31 7.66 15.14
N ILE A 18 -4.93 6.49 14.97
CA ILE A 18 -4.19 5.24 14.69
C ILE A 18 -3.47 5.31 13.34
N ILE A 19 -4.11 5.80 12.28
CA ILE A 19 -3.49 5.97 10.96
C ILE A 19 -2.27 6.89 11.06
N ILE A 20 -2.41 8.06 11.69
CA ILE A 20 -1.34 9.06 11.81
C ILE A 20 -0.20 8.52 12.68
N VAL A 21 -0.51 7.92 13.83
CA VAL A 21 0.50 7.33 14.73
C VAL A 21 1.26 6.23 14.00
N TRP A 22 0.55 5.32 13.32
CA TRP A 22 1.20 4.20 12.64
C TRP A 22 2.02 4.64 11.43
N ALA A 23 1.53 5.61 10.65
CA ALA A 23 2.29 6.21 9.56
C ALA A 23 3.58 6.88 10.07
N THR A 24 3.48 7.61 11.19
CA THR A 24 4.63 8.29 11.81
C THR A 24 5.64 7.27 12.36
N VAL A 25 5.19 6.22 13.04
CA VAL A 25 6.04 5.13 13.54
C VAL A 25 6.76 4.46 12.37
N SER A 26 6.05 4.17 11.28
CA SER A 26 6.62 3.51 10.11
C SER A 26 7.71 4.35 9.44
N LEU A 27 7.48 5.66 9.29
CA LEU A 27 8.47 6.59 8.76
C LEU A 27 9.68 6.76 9.72
N PHE A 28 9.42 6.82 11.02
CA PHE A 28 10.48 6.90 12.03
C PHE A 28 11.37 5.65 12.02
N LEU A 29 10.78 4.46 11.87
CA LEU A 29 11.52 3.20 11.74
C LEU A 29 12.40 3.19 10.50
N GLU A 30 11.87 3.60 9.35
CA GLU A 30 12.61 3.72 8.07
C GLU A 30 13.86 4.59 8.24
N GLN A 31 13.74 5.71 8.95
CA GLN A 31 14.85 6.66 9.15
C GLN A 31 15.87 6.21 10.20
N ARG A 32 15.46 5.46 11.23
CA ARG A 32 16.32 5.08 12.37
C ARG A 32 17.08 3.78 12.17
N TYR A 33 16.50 2.77 11.51
CA TYR A 33 17.06 1.43 11.46
C TYR A 33 17.56 1.09 10.06
N ARG A 34 18.83 0.69 9.93
CA ARG A 34 19.44 0.34 8.62
C ARG A 34 18.72 -0.80 7.90
N TRP A 35 18.23 -1.81 8.62
CA TRP A 35 17.45 -2.90 8.04
C TRP A 35 16.08 -2.42 7.53
N ALA A 36 15.47 -1.47 8.24
CA ALA A 36 14.21 -0.85 7.85
C ALA A 36 14.42 0.15 6.71
N SER A 37 15.57 0.82 6.59
CA SER A 37 15.84 1.74 5.46
C SER A 37 15.92 1.04 4.10
N THR A 38 16.11 -0.29 4.07
CA THR A 38 16.03 -1.10 2.84
C THR A 38 14.56 -1.39 2.45
N ILE A 39 13.63 -1.22 3.39
CA ILE A 39 12.20 -1.49 3.24
C ILE A 39 11.46 -0.14 3.38
N SER A 40 10.85 0.38 2.32
CA SER A 40 10.11 1.64 2.41
C SER A 40 9.15 1.66 3.61
N GLY A 41 9.05 2.78 4.33
CA GLY A 41 8.16 2.95 5.47
C GLY A 41 6.70 2.66 5.11
N ALA A 42 6.32 2.81 3.84
CA ALA A 42 5.01 2.38 3.34
C ALA A 42 4.74 0.87 3.51
N ILE A 43 5.76 0.03 3.30
CA ILE A 43 5.66 -1.43 3.48
C ILE A 43 5.51 -1.77 4.97
N ILE A 44 6.25 -1.09 5.85
CA ILE A 44 6.14 -1.24 7.31
C ILE A 44 4.73 -0.83 7.76
N ALA A 45 4.22 0.29 7.23
CA ALA A 45 2.87 0.76 7.50
C ALA A 45 1.83 -0.29 7.07
N LEU A 46 1.97 -0.84 5.86
CA LEU A 46 1.09 -1.87 5.32
C LEU A 46 1.08 -3.14 6.16
N VAL A 47 2.26 -3.68 6.50
CA VAL A 47 2.38 -4.90 7.32
C VAL A 47 1.75 -4.68 8.69
N GLY A 48 2.01 -3.53 9.30
CA GLY A 48 1.37 -3.19 10.57
C GLY A 48 -0.13 -3.05 10.48
N ALA A 49 -0.65 -2.36 9.47
CA ALA A 49 -2.09 -2.25 9.24
C ALA A 49 -2.74 -3.63 9.04
N MET A 50 -2.08 -4.53 8.29
CA MET A 50 -2.53 -5.92 8.14
C MET A 50 -2.56 -6.65 9.49
N LEU A 51 -1.52 -6.53 10.32
CA LEU A 51 -1.49 -7.13 11.65
C LEU A 51 -2.59 -6.56 12.56
N LEU A 52 -2.73 -5.24 12.64
CA LEU A 52 -3.75 -4.58 13.45
C LEU A 52 -5.16 -4.97 13.00
N SER A 53 -5.38 -5.14 11.70
CA SER A 53 -6.66 -5.60 11.18
C SER A 53 -6.92 -7.08 11.49
N ASN A 54 -5.91 -7.94 11.36
CA ASN A 54 -6.01 -9.37 11.69
C ASN A 54 -6.27 -9.61 13.19
N PHE A 55 -5.65 -8.82 14.06
CA PHE A 55 -5.91 -8.82 15.50
C PHE A 55 -7.23 -8.13 15.88
N LYS A 56 -8.02 -7.66 14.90
CA LYS A 56 -9.29 -6.94 15.09
C LYS A 56 -9.15 -5.69 15.97
N VAL A 57 -7.97 -5.05 15.94
CA VAL A 57 -7.77 -3.74 16.57
C VAL A 57 -8.46 -2.67 15.74
N ILE A 58 -8.31 -2.77 14.41
CA ILE A 58 -8.85 -1.84 13.44
C ILE A 58 -9.90 -2.56 12.56
N PRO A 59 -11.02 -1.91 12.19
CA PRO A 59 -11.98 -2.48 11.24
C PRO A 59 -11.40 -2.57 9.82
N MET A 60 -11.81 -3.61 9.06
CA MET A 60 -11.41 -3.78 7.64
C MET A 60 -12.04 -2.77 6.67
N SER A 61 -13.06 -2.04 7.12
CA SER A 61 -13.74 -1.02 6.31
C SER A 61 -14.30 0.05 7.25
N ALA A 62 -14.00 1.31 6.97
CA ALA A 62 -14.48 2.46 7.71
C ALA A 62 -14.53 3.69 6.79
N PRO A 63 -15.46 4.65 7.00
CA PRO A 63 -15.59 5.86 6.17
C PRO A 63 -14.32 6.71 6.12
N VAL A 64 -13.48 6.61 7.16
CA VAL A 64 -12.19 7.31 7.25
C VAL A 64 -11.24 6.88 6.15
N TYR A 65 -11.22 5.59 5.78
CA TYR A 65 -10.32 5.11 4.74
C TYR A 65 -10.69 5.67 3.38
N ASP A 66 -11.99 5.78 3.09
CA ASP A 66 -12.49 6.41 1.86
C ASP A 66 -12.05 7.88 1.81
N THR A 67 -12.12 8.59 2.93
CA THR A 67 -11.66 9.99 3.02
C THR A 67 -10.17 10.15 2.71
N VAL A 68 -9.32 9.21 3.15
CA VAL A 68 -7.88 9.21 2.82
C VAL A 68 -7.68 9.06 1.32
N TRP A 69 -8.42 8.14 0.68
CA TRP A 69 -8.32 7.88 -0.75
C TRP A 69 -8.87 9.01 -1.61
N ASP A 70 -9.98 9.63 -1.21
CA ASP A 70 -10.67 10.64 -2.00
C ASP A 70 -10.04 12.03 -1.88
N TYR A 71 -9.48 12.36 -0.71
CA TYR A 71 -8.93 13.69 -0.45
C TYR A 71 -7.41 13.67 -0.26
N ILE A 72 -6.89 12.87 0.66
CA ILE A 72 -5.47 12.94 1.03
C ILE A 72 -4.57 12.48 -0.12
N VAL A 73 -4.90 11.35 -0.75
CA VAL A 73 -4.08 10.81 -1.86
C VAL A 73 -4.04 11.80 -3.04
N PRO A 74 -5.16 12.33 -3.56
CA PRO A 74 -5.11 13.34 -4.62
C PRO A 74 -4.40 14.63 -4.22
N LEU A 75 -4.55 15.10 -2.97
CA LEU A 75 -3.86 16.30 -2.49
C LEU A 75 -2.35 16.12 -2.36
N SER A 76 -1.88 14.89 -2.09
CA SER A 76 -0.45 14.60 -2.02
C SER A 76 0.24 14.82 -3.37
N ILE A 77 -0.44 14.62 -4.50
CA ILE A 77 0.13 14.80 -5.85
C ILE A 77 0.55 16.27 -6.08
N PRO A 78 -0.32 17.30 -5.96
CA PRO A 78 0.11 18.70 -6.04
C PRO A 78 1.18 19.07 -5.03
N LEU A 79 1.07 18.64 -3.77
CA LEU A 79 2.03 18.99 -2.71
C LEU A 79 3.44 18.46 -3.04
N LEU A 80 3.53 17.23 -3.55
CA LEU A 80 4.79 16.63 -4.00
C LEU A 80 5.32 17.31 -5.28
N LEU A 81 4.44 17.71 -6.20
CA LEU A 81 4.83 18.45 -7.41
C LEU A 81 5.31 19.87 -7.11
N PHE A 82 4.69 20.57 -6.15
CA PHE A 82 5.13 21.92 -5.73
C PHE A 82 6.49 21.90 -5.04
N SER A 83 6.81 20.85 -4.29
CA SER A 83 8.11 20.69 -3.63
C SER A 83 9.20 20.14 -4.55
N SER A 84 8.84 19.61 -5.72
CA SER A 84 9.76 18.96 -6.64
C SER A 84 10.05 19.78 -7.90
N ASN A 85 11.25 19.66 -8.44
CA ASN A 85 11.57 20.30 -9.72
C ASN A 85 10.95 19.51 -10.88
N ILE A 86 9.91 20.07 -11.51
CA ILE A 86 9.16 19.44 -12.60
C ILE A 86 10.06 19.04 -13.78
N LEU A 87 11.05 19.86 -14.14
CA LEU A 87 11.99 19.55 -15.22
C LEU A 87 12.91 18.37 -14.85
N LYS A 88 13.30 18.27 -13.58
CA LYS A 88 14.08 17.14 -13.06
C LYS A 88 13.23 15.86 -13.05
N ILE A 89 11.99 15.94 -12.58
CA ILE A 89 11.02 14.82 -12.59
C ILE A 89 10.87 14.31 -14.02
N TRP A 90 10.63 15.17 -15.00
CA TRP A 90 10.49 14.74 -16.40
C TRP A 90 11.72 13.97 -16.90
N LYS A 91 12.92 14.43 -16.57
CA LYS A 91 14.17 13.77 -16.98
C LYS A 91 14.34 12.40 -16.31
N GLU A 92 14.05 12.29 -15.02
CA GLU A 92 14.17 11.05 -14.24
C GLU A 92 13.05 10.05 -14.56
N SER A 93 11.82 10.54 -14.76
CA SER A 93 10.64 9.75 -15.13
C SER A 93 10.85 8.96 -16.41
N ARG A 94 11.55 9.49 -17.42
CA ARG A 94 11.84 8.72 -18.65
C ARG A 94 12.60 7.42 -18.37
N ARG A 95 13.59 7.45 -17.47
CA ARG A 95 14.34 6.25 -17.06
C ARG A 95 13.44 5.30 -16.27
N LEU A 96 12.65 5.84 -15.34
CA LEU A 96 11.72 5.05 -14.52
C LEU A 96 10.63 4.38 -15.37
N LEU A 97 10.11 5.07 -16.39
CA LEU A 97 9.11 4.53 -17.32
C LEU A 97 9.63 3.32 -18.08
N VAL A 98 10.87 3.34 -18.57
CA VAL A 98 11.46 2.18 -19.24
C VAL A 98 11.57 1.00 -18.28
N ILE A 99 12.02 1.24 -17.04
CA ILE A 99 12.09 0.19 -16.00
C ILE A 99 10.68 -0.35 -15.69
N PHE A 100 9.67 0.52 -15.62
CA PHE A 100 8.27 0.13 -15.43
C PHE A 100 7.74 -0.75 -16.57
N PHE A 101 8.06 -0.44 -17.83
CA PHE A 101 7.68 -1.30 -18.95
C PHE A 101 8.33 -2.68 -18.88
N VAL A 102 9.64 -2.74 -18.57
CA VAL A 102 10.33 -4.02 -18.37
C VAL A 102 9.72 -4.80 -17.21
N ALA A 103 9.44 -4.14 -16.08
CA ALA A 103 8.79 -4.75 -14.93
C ALA A 103 7.35 -5.21 -15.24
N SER A 104 6.62 -4.47 -16.06
CA SER A 104 5.26 -4.81 -16.51
C SER A 104 5.26 -6.07 -17.39
N ILE A 105 6.19 -6.14 -18.35
CA ILE A 105 6.40 -7.34 -19.18
C ILE A 105 6.83 -8.51 -18.30
N GLY A 106 7.74 -8.29 -17.35
CA GLY A 106 8.17 -9.31 -16.39
C GLY A 106 7.00 -9.84 -15.55
N THR A 107 6.13 -8.96 -15.06
CA THR A 107 4.91 -9.34 -14.34
C THR A 107 3.97 -10.14 -15.23
N MET A 108 3.74 -9.70 -16.47
CA MET A 108 2.87 -10.40 -17.44
C MET A 108 3.38 -11.81 -17.76
N ILE A 109 4.68 -11.95 -18.01
CA ILE A 109 5.31 -13.26 -18.27
C ILE A 109 5.22 -14.12 -17.01
N GLY A 110 5.55 -13.55 -15.84
CA GLY A 110 5.53 -14.26 -14.57
C GLY A 110 4.14 -14.78 -14.20
N THR A 111 3.09 -13.97 -14.38
CA THR A 111 1.70 -14.40 -14.15
C THR A 111 1.28 -15.46 -15.16
N THR A 112 1.64 -15.33 -16.43
CA THR A 112 1.32 -16.31 -17.48
C THR A 112 2.00 -17.66 -17.22
N VAL A 113 3.29 -17.64 -16.91
CA VAL A 113 4.06 -18.85 -16.58
C VAL A 113 3.55 -19.48 -15.29
N GLY A 114 3.31 -18.67 -14.26
CA GLY A 114 2.72 -19.13 -13.00
C GLY A 114 1.36 -19.79 -13.22
N PHE A 115 0.51 -19.19 -14.05
CA PHE A 115 -0.77 -19.76 -14.43
C PHE A 115 -0.58 -21.12 -15.14
N MET A 116 0.29 -21.21 -16.14
CA MET A 116 0.53 -22.47 -16.86
C MET A 116 1.02 -23.60 -15.94
N ILE A 117 1.94 -23.31 -15.01
CA ILE A 117 2.47 -24.30 -14.07
C ILE A 117 1.38 -24.73 -13.08
N LEU A 118 0.65 -23.77 -12.48
CA LEU A 118 -0.31 -24.08 -11.43
C LEU A 118 -1.64 -24.64 -11.97
N ASN A 119 -2.01 -24.35 -13.23
CA ASN A 119 -3.26 -24.85 -13.85
C ASN A 119 -3.35 -26.37 -13.86
N GLN A 120 -2.21 -27.08 -13.85
CA GLN A 120 -2.18 -28.54 -13.78
C GLN A 120 -2.47 -29.08 -12.37
N TRP A 121 -2.22 -28.30 -11.32
CA TRP A 121 -2.33 -28.73 -9.92
C TRP A 121 -3.56 -28.18 -9.21
N ILE A 122 -4.11 -27.05 -9.66
CA ILE A 122 -5.28 -26.41 -9.05
C ILE A 122 -6.47 -26.50 -10.01
N PRO A 123 -7.44 -27.41 -9.76
CA PRO A 123 -8.66 -27.45 -10.54
C PRO A 123 -9.40 -26.11 -10.39
N TYR A 124 -10.05 -25.65 -11.47
CA TYR A 124 -10.79 -24.38 -11.60
C TYR A 124 -9.98 -23.09 -11.83
N LEU A 125 -8.65 -23.15 -12.02
CA LEU A 125 -7.85 -21.95 -12.36
C LEU A 125 -8.32 -21.25 -13.65
N ASN A 126 -8.70 -22.01 -14.68
CA ASN A 126 -9.24 -21.45 -15.94
C ASN A 126 -10.59 -20.72 -15.79
N LYS A 127 -11.25 -20.77 -14.62
CA LYS A 127 -12.54 -20.08 -14.37
C LYS A 127 -12.38 -18.78 -13.57
N ILE A 128 -11.17 -18.46 -13.13
CA ILE A 128 -10.87 -17.26 -12.35
C ILE A 128 -10.16 -16.30 -13.30
N GLY A 129 -10.96 -15.55 -14.07
CA GLY A 129 -10.50 -14.58 -15.05
C GLY A 129 -11.64 -13.66 -15.45
#